data_AF-A0A956E151-F1
#
_entry.id   AF-A0A956E151-F1
#
_cell.length_a   1.000
_cell.length_b   1.000
_cell.length_c   1.000
_cell.angle_alpha   90.00
_cell.angle_beta   90.00
_cell.angle_gamma   90.00
#
_symmetry.space_group_name_H-M   'P 1'
#
loop_
_entity.id
_entity.type
_entity.pdbx_description
1 polymer ?
#
loop_
_entity_poly.entity_id
_entity_poly.type
_entity_poly.pdbx_seq_one_letter_code
_entity_poly.pdbx_strand_id
1 'polypeptide(L)'
;MNWFRALTGFDERQGVYSRLTVQGGRMTSLTNGRVLGCGWLETPSLATLRERLAAAGLPKGRPALREVVGDARRLHADPANANAMFQVASQFNLLEMVGYSVTPEAGVTGYEHDHTQGPACAIACGAGTIYRNWFVPMGDELGQTADRQIDCLADVGEALGNRGQLWEMRNGYALVSQSGRQQITERLASMAPRERDRLASLLRVGLHHNVEVTLGDAGHSVTQVYGSALPVAYGGGNPSEWAPFARMVLKASYEATLCAAALNAARTGCRRVFLTLLGGGVFGNDMAWIRQAIVHALKAVTARGGGDLDVAVVSYGTSNPMVRALATAWGAHGERK
;
A
#
# COMPACT_ATOMS: atom_id res chain seq x y z
N MET A 1 26.86 4.19 7.46
CA MET A 1 26.57 4.10 6.02
C MET A 1 25.06 4.02 5.89
N ASN A 2 24.44 4.85 5.05
CA ASN A 2 22.98 4.79 4.83
C ASN A 2 22.57 3.49 4.12
N TRP A 3 21.28 3.16 4.17
CA TRP A 3 20.77 1.90 3.62
C TRP A 3 21.00 1.79 2.10
N PHE A 4 20.81 2.88 1.35
CA PHE A 4 20.97 2.88 -0.11
C PHE A 4 22.41 2.49 -0.50
N ARG A 5 23.40 3.19 0.06
CA ARG A 5 24.82 2.93 -0.18
C ARG A 5 25.25 1.55 0.31
N ALA A 6 24.65 1.04 1.39
CA ALA A 6 24.90 -0.32 1.84
C ALA A 6 24.50 -1.36 0.77
N LEU A 7 23.39 -1.13 0.06
CA LEU A 7 22.91 -2.00 -1.01
C LEU A 7 23.70 -1.81 -2.31
N THR A 8 23.88 -0.56 -2.73
CA THR A 8 24.35 -0.24 -4.08
C THR A 8 25.85 0.07 -4.16
N GLY A 9 26.51 0.37 -3.04
CA GLY A 9 27.93 0.76 -3.00
C GLY A 9 28.20 2.22 -3.36
N PHE A 10 27.18 3.03 -3.62
CA PHE A 10 27.32 4.48 -3.87
C PHE A 10 26.20 5.27 -3.19
N ASP A 11 26.44 6.55 -2.90
CA ASP A 11 25.40 7.43 -2.36
C ASP A 11 24.37 7.77 -3.44
N GLU A 12 23.09 7.90 -3.07
CA GLU A 12 22.01 8.33 -3.98
C GLU A 12 22.15 9.81 -4.35
N ARG A 13 23.17 10.10 -5.14
CA ARG A 13 23.40 11.35 -5.84
C ARG A 13 23.26 11.07 -7.34
N GLN A 14 23.26 12.13 -8.14
CA GLN A 14 23.18 12.03 -9.60
C GLN A 14 24.03 10.87 -10.16
N GLY A 15 23.45 10.08 -11.07
CA GLY A 15 24.10 8.90 -11.64
C GLY A 15 23.50 7.54 -11.24
N VAL A 16 22.32 7.51 -10.62
CA VAL A 16 21.60 6.24 -10.34
C VAL A 16 21.41 5.42 -11.62
N TYR A 17 20.93 6.04 -12.70
CA TYR A 17 20.71 5.40 -14.00
C TYR A 17 21.97 4.82 -14.66
N SER A 18 23.15 5.39 -14.40
CA SER A 18 24.41 4.91 -14.99
C SER A 18 25.12 3.86 -14.13
N ARG A 19 24.67 3.64 -12.89
CA ARG A 19 25.30 2.73 -11.92
C ARG A 19 24.44 1.55 -11.53
N LEU A 20 23.16 1.55 -11.86
CA LEU A 20 22.24 0.44 -11.66
C LEU A 20 21.63 0.02 -13.00
N THR A 21 21.50 -1.29 -13.19
CA THR A 21 20.72 -1.86 -14.29
C THR A 21 19.60 -2.71 -13.73
N VAL A 22 18.45 -2.71 -14.40
CA VAL A 22 17.29 -3.51 -14.03
C VAL A 22 16.88 -4.40 -15.20
N GLN A 23 16.85 -5.71 -14.97
CA GLN A 23 16.42 -6.69 -15.96
C GLN A 23 15.82 -7.91 -15.26
N GLY A 24 14.68 -8.41 -15.74
CA GLY A 24 14.15 -9.69 -15.25
C GLY A 24 13.75 -9.69 -13.77
N GLY A 25 13.33 -8.54 -13.21
CA GLY A 25 13.04 -8.41 -11.78
C GLY A 25 14.28 -8.42 -10.87
N ARG A 26 15.47 -8.21 -11.46
CA ARG A 26 16.74 -8.09 -10.75
C ARG A 26 17.36 -6.73 -11.01
N MET A 27 17.93 -6.15 -9.96
CA MET A 27 18.69 -4.91 -9.97
C MET A 27 20.17 -5.24 -9.72
N THR A 28 21.04 -4.86 -10.64
CA THR A 28 22.48 -5.04 -10.51
C THR A 28 23.16 -3.71 -10.26
N SER A 29 23.95 -3.61 -9.20
CA SER A 29 24.86 -2.48 -9.02
C SER A 29 26.17 -2.71 -9.76
N LEU A 30 26.48 -1.81 -10.68
CA LEU A 30 27.75 -1.78 -11.41
C LEU A 30 28.91 -1.28 -10.54
N THR A 31 28.64 -0.74 -9.35
CA THR A 31 29.66 -0.22 -8.44
C THR A 31 30.25 -1.31 -7.55
N ASN A 32 29.41 -2.22 -7.02
CA ASN A 32 29.83 -3.26 -6.09
C ASN A 32 29.53 -4.70 -6.57
N GLY A 33 28.94 -4.86 -7.76
CA GLY A 33 28.62 -6.16 -8.35
C GLY A 33 27.44 -6.90 -7.71
N ARG A 34 26.77 -6.33 -6.69
CA ARG A 34 25.63 -6.97 -6.04
C ARG A 34 24.43 -7.04 -6.97
N VAL A 35 23.72 -8.15 -6.91
CA VAL A 35 22.47 -8.37 -7.65
C VAL A 35 21.35 -8.62 -6.66
N LEU A 36 20.32 -7.77 -6.68
CA LEU A 36 19.22 -7.73 -5.72
C LEU A 36 17.90 -8.02 -6.45
N GLY A 37 17.00 -8.78 -5.85
CA GLY A 37 15.65 -9.00 -6.37
C GLY A 37 14.77 -7.76 -6.20
N CYS A 38 14.61 -6.97 -7.27
CA CYS A 38 13.72 -5.81 -7.25
C CYS A 38 12.27 -6.15 -7.61
N GLY A 39 11.98 -7.38 -8.05
CA GLY A 39 10.62 -7.85 -8.26
C GLY A 39 9.90 -7.24 -9.48
N TRP A 40 8.57 -7.35 -9.47
CA TRP A 40 7.70 -6.87 -10.55
C TRP A 40 6.54 -6.06 -9.99
N LEU A 41 6.38 -4.82 -10.46
CA LEU A 41 5.31 -3.94 -10.03
C LEU A 41 4.15 -3.95 -11.04
N GLU A 42 2.93 -4.08 -10.53
CA GLU A 42 1.72 -3.70 -11.25
C GLU A 42 0.85 -2.76 -10.40
N THR A 43 -0.07 -2.04 -11.03
CA THR A 43 -1.00 -1.11 -10.36
C THR A 43 -2.46 -1.49 -10.61
N PRO A 44 -2.92 -2.69 -10.22
CA PRO A 44 -4.29 -3.12 -10.52
C PRO A 44 -5.33 -2.27 -9.76
N SER A 45 -6.49 -2.05 -10.39
CA SER A 45 -7.66 -1.53 -9.69
C SER A 45 -8.28 -2.61 -8.80
N LEU A 46 -9.08 -2.20 -7.80
CA LEU A 46 -9.87 -3.13 -7.02
C LEU A 46 -10.83 -3.95 -7.92
N ALA A 47 -11.39 -3.35 -8.97
CA ALA A 47 -12.20 -4.07 -9.96
C ALA A 47 -11.42 -5.22 -10.61
N THR A 48 -10.21 -4.95 -11.10
CA THR A 48 -9.32 -5.97 -11.69
C THR A 48 -9.01 -7.09 -10.70
N LEU A 49 -8.73 -6.77 -9.44
CA LEU A 49 -8.45 -7.78 -8.41
C LEU A 49 -9.69 -8.63 -8.08
N ARG A 50 -10.88 -8.02 -8.04
CA ARG A 50 -12.15 -8.75 -7.85
C ARG A 50 -12.41 -9.72 -9.00
N GLU A 51 -12.16 -9.30 -10.25
CA GLU A 51 -12.29 -10.14 -11.44
C GLU A 51 -11.31 -11.32 -11.42
N ARG A 52 -10.03 -11.06 -11.14
CA ARG A 52 -9.00 -12.11 -11.03
C ARG A 52 -9.37 -13.13 -9.94
N LEU A 53 -9.88 -12.67 -8.80
CA LEU A 53 -10.31 -13.54 -7.70
C LEU A 53 -11.53 -14.41 -8.08
N ALA A 54 -12.51 -13.82 -8.77
CA ALA A 54 -13.66 -14.56 -9.27
C ALA A 54 -13.24 -15.63 -10.29
N ALA A 55 -12.34 -15.30 -11.20
CA ALA A 55 -11.79 -16.23 -12.18
C ALA A 55 -10.97 -17.37 -11.55
N ALA A 56 -10.27 -17.10 -10.45
CA ALA A 56 -9.48 -18.11 -9.72
C ALA A 56 -10.35 -19.16 -9.00
N GLY A 57 -11.63 -18.87 -8.75
CA GLY A 57 -12.57 -19.84 -8.15
C GLY A 57 -12.13 -20.39 -6.79
N LEU A 58 -11.45 -19.57 -5.97
CA LEU A 58 -10.85 -20.01 -4.71
C LEU A 58 -11.91 -20.47 -3.69
N PRO A 59 -11.59 -21.45 -2.83
CA PRO A 59 -12.52 -21.94 -1.83
C PRO A 59 -12.99 -20.82 -0.91
N LYS A 60 -14.25 -20.93 -0.47
CA LYS A 60 -14.78 -20.08 0.58
C LYS A 60 -14.07 -20.44 1.89
N GLY A 61 -13.68 -19.42 2.63
CA GLY A 61 -13.05 -19.53 3.94
C GLY A 61 -13.33 -18.27 4.72
N ARG A 62 -12.91 -18.22 5.97
CA ARG A 62 -13.04 -17.02 6.80
C ARG A 62 -11.65 -16.63 7.32
N PRO A 63 -11.18 -15.41 7.07
CA PRO A 63 -9.82 -15.06 7.46
C PRO A 63 -9.66 -15.14 8.97
N ALA A 64 -8.55 -15.68 9.43
CA ALA A 64 -8.10 -15.45 10.79
C ALA A 64 -7.66 -13.99 10.92
N LEU A 65 -7.92 -13.39 12.08
CA LEU A 65 -7.50 -12.02 12.36
C LEU A 65 -6.86 -11.96 13.74
N ARG A 66 -5.63 -11.46 13.80
CA ARG A 66 -4.89 -11.27 15.04
C ARG A 66 -4.14 -9.94 15.04
N GLU A 67 -3.79 -9.50 16.24
CA GLU A 67 -2.79 -8.46 16.41
C GLU A 67 -1.39 -9.08 16.41
N VAL A 68 -0.42 -8.35 15.85
CA VAL A 68 1.01 -8.58 16.09
C VAL A 68 1.62 -7.29 16.61
N VAL A 69 2.23 -7.36 17.79
CA VAL A 69 3.04 -6.27 18.32
C VAL A 69 4.48 -6.47 17.89
N GLY A 70 5.02 -5.57 17.06
CA GLY A 70 6.37 -5.74 16.52
C GLY A 70 6.84 -4.61 15.61
N ASP A 71 8.09 -4.74 15.15
CA ASP A 71 8.69 -3.87 14.14
C ASP A 71 8.48 -4.51 12.75
N ALA A 72 7.90 -3.77 11.82
CA ALA A 72 7.65 -4.24 10.47
C ALA A 72 8.92 -4.75 9.77
N ARG A 73 10.08 -4.14 10.04
CA ARG A 73 11.38 -4.58 9.49
C ARG A 73 11.77 -5.97 9.99
N ARG A 74 11.52 -6.26 11.28
CA ARG A 74 11.76 -7.59 11.85
C ARG A 74 10.81 -8.64 11.27
N LEU A 75 9.55 -8.27 11.05
CA LEU A 75 8.57 -9.14 10.40
C LEU A 75 8.97 -9.44 8.96
N HIS A 76 9.46 -8.46 8.19
CA HIS A 76 10.00 -8.71 6.85
C HIS A 76 11.24 -9.60 6.91
N ALA A 77 12.18 -9.37 7.83
CA ALA A 77 13.43 -10.11 7.90
C ALA A 77 13.29 -11.58 8.37
N ASP A 78 12.19 -11.94 9.02
CA ASP A 78 11.92 -13.30 9.48
C ASP A 78 11.71 -14.25 8.28
N PRO A 79 12.60 -15.24 8.04
CA PRO A 79 12.49 -16.18 6.92
C PRO A 79 11.19 -17.00 6.94
N ALA A 80 10.54 -17.14 8.09
CA ALA A 80 9.22 -17.75 8.14
C ALA A 80 8.27 -16.98 7.21
N ASN A 81 8.38 -15.66 7.08
CA ASN A 81 7.54 -14.78 6.25
C ASN A 81 7.89 -14.77 4.75
N ALA A 82 8.70 -15.72 4.26
CA ALA A 82 8.86 -15.94 2.83
C ALA A 82 7.51 -16.06 2.11
N ASN A 83 7.39 -15.37 0.98
CA ASN A 83 6.19 -15.23 0.14
C ASN A 83 4.98 -14.56 0.82
N ALA A 84 5.10 -14.08 2.06
CA ALA A 84 4.01 -13.38 2.73
C ALA A 84 3.70 -12.04 2.05
N MET A 85 2.50 -11.52 2.32
CA MET A 85 2.07 -10.22 1.83
C MET A 85 2.18 -9.16 2.94
N PHE A 86 2.78 -8.02 2.61
CA PHE A 86 2.90 -6.88 3.52
C PHE A 86 2.19 -5.66 2.92
N GLN A 87 1.18 -5.15 3.60
CA GLN A 87 0.57 -3.87 3.26
C GLN A 87 1.48 -2.73 3.72
N VAL A 88 1.90 -1.89 2.79
CA VAL A 88 2.72 -0.71 3.05
C VAL A 88 1.82 0.52 3.03
N ALA A 89 1.87 1.31 4.10
CA ALA A 89 1.18 2.59 4.16
C ALA A 89 1.94 3.58 3.27
N SER A 90 1.36 3.89 2.11
CA SER A 90 2.04 4.58 1.01
C SER A 90 1.27 5.80 0.55
N GLN A 91 1.91 6.67 -0.20
CA GLN A 91 1.24 7.70 -1.00
C GLN A 91 0.62 7.11 -2.27
N PHE A 92 -0.21 7.90 -2.98
CA PHE A 92 -0.88 7.44 -4.21
C PHE A 92 0.08 7.20 -5.39
N ASN A 93 1.30 7.74 -5.32
CA ASN A 93 2.39 7.50 -6.28
C ASN A 93 3.31 6.34 -5.90
N LEU A 94 2.93 5.56 -4.87
CA LEU A 94 3.72 4.42 -4.40
C LEU A 94 5.11 4.85 -3.89
N LEU A 95 5.20 6.00 -3.25
CA LEU A 95 6.38 6.48 -2.54
C LEU A 95 6.01 6.85 -1.11
N GLU A 96 7.02 7.05 -0.28
CA GLU A 96 6.91 7.35 1.14
C GLU A 96 7.69 8.63 1.50
N MET A 97 7.53 9.67 0.68
CA MET A 97 8.17 10.97 0.91
C MET A 97 7.66 11.65 2.19
N VAL A 98 8.51 12.39 2.90
CA VAL A 98 8.13 13.01 4.19
C VAL A 98 7.09 14.15 4.07
N GLY A 99 6.86 14.67 2.87
CA GLY A 99 5.89 15.74 2.61
C GLY A 99 5.62 15.96 1.14
N TYR A 100 4.48 16.60 0.84
CA TYR A 100 4.03 16.87 -0.54
C TYR A 100 4.94 17.82 -1.33
N SER A 101 5.90 18.50 -0.68
CA SER A 101 6.90 19.35 -1.35
C SER A 101 8.14 18.58 -1.80
N VAL A 102 8.31 17.32 -1.37
CA VAL A 102 9.46 16.50 -1.72
C VAL A 102 9.12 15.70 -2.98
N THR A 103 9.92 15.88 -4.03
CA THR A 103 9.71 15.23 -5.33
C THR A 103 10.46 13.90 -5.42
N PRO A 104 10.09 12.99 -6.34
CA PRO A 104 10.82 11.75 -6.59
C PRO A 104 12.34 11.91 -6.78
N GLU A 105 12.77 13.01 -7.40
CA GLU A 105 14.18 13.30 -7.68
C GLU A 105 15.01 13.56 -6.42
N ALA A 106 14.37 13.87 -5.29
CA ALA A 106 15.04 13.95 -3.99
C ALA A 106 15.56 12.58 -3.51
N GLY A 107 15.11 11.48 -4.13
CA GLY A 107 15.54 10.13 -3.83
C GLY A 107 14.83 9.50 -2.63
N VAL A 108 15.19 8.25 -2.35
CA VAL A 108 14.58 7.41 -1.32
C VAL A 108 15.49 7.17 -0.10
N THR A 109 16.73 7.62 -0.13
CA THR A 109 17.72 7.44 0.95
C THR A 109 17.18 8.00 2.26
N GLY A 110 16.52 9.16 2.22
CA GLY A 110 15.96 9.84 3.38
C GLY A 110 14.89 9.04 4.15
N TYR A 111 14.36 7.95 3.58
CA TYR A 111 13.37 7.08 4.25
C TYR A 111 13.91 6.49 5.56
N GLU A 112 15.23 6.38 5.75
CA GLU A 112 15.81 5.90 7.01
C GLU A 112 15.55 6.82 8.21
N HIS A 113 15.24 8.09 7.96
CA HIS A 113 14.96 9.09 8.99
C HIS A 113 13.48 9.20 9.34
N ASP A 114 12.59 8.60 8.53
CA ASP A 114 11.17 8.52 8.82
C ASP A 114 10.86 7.17 9.48
N HIS A 115 10.52 7.24 10.78
CA HIS A 115 10.26 6.06 11.60
C HIS A 115 8.78 5.60 11.56
N THR A 116 7.98 6.12 10.63
CA THR A 116 6.64 5.60 10.37
C THR A 116 6.69 4.23 9.67
N GLN A 117 5.58 3.50 9.72
CA GLN A 117 5.53 2.13 9.19
C GLN A 117 5.72 2.05 7.67
N GLY A 118 5.32 3.10 6.92
CA GLY A 118 5.44 3.13 5.46
C GLY A 118 6.89 3.00 4.98
N PRO A 119 7.74 3.99 5.28
CA PRO A 119 9.18 3.96 4.99
C PRO A 119 9.88 2.72 5.55
N ALA A 120 9.55 2.31 6.78
CA ALA A 120 10.13 1.11 7.38
C ALA A 120 9.84 -0.17 6.58
N CYS A 121 8.61 -0.36 6.09
CA CYS A 121 8.26 -1.45 5.20
C CYS A 121 8.95 -1.29 3.84
N ALA A 122 8.92 -0.09 3.25
CA ALA A 122 9.52 0.18 1.94
C ALA A 122 11.01 -0.19 1.90
N ILE A 123 11.81 0.31 2.85
CA ILE A 123 13.26 0.04 2.88
C ILE A 123 13.59 -1.40 3.29
N ALA A 124 12.64 -2.15 3.86
CA ALA A 124 12.84 -3.58 4.12
C ALA A 124 13.06 -4.37 2.82
N CYS A 125 12.48 -3.90 1.70
CA CYS A 125 12.73 -4.41 0.36
C CYS A 125 13.39 -3.31 -0.50
N GLY A 126 14.62 -2.96 -0.13
CA GLY A 126 15.29 -1.75 -0.62
C GLY A 126 15.41 -1.67 -2.14
N ALA A 127 15.73 -2.77 -2.82
CA ALA A 127 15.81 -2.80 -4.28
C ALA A 127 14.44 -2.51 -4.95
N GLY A 128 13.34 -2.99 -4.37
CA GLY A 128 11.99 -2.66 -4.82
C GLY A 128 11.64 -1.19 -4.61
N THR A 129 12.12 -0.57 -3.53
CA THR A 129 11.95 0.86 -3.26
C THR A 129 12.74 1.73 -4.23
N ILE A 130 14.00 1.39 -4.51
CA ILE A 130 14.81 2.08 -5.53
C ILE A 130 14.13 1.95 -6.90
N TYR A 131 13.62 0.77 -7.23
CA TYR A 131 12.91 0.53 -8.50
C TYR A 131 11.69 1.45 -8.66
N ARG A 132 10.81 1.53 -7.65
CA ARG A 132 9.59 2.38 -7.72
C ARG A 132 9.89 3.85 -7.94
N ASN A 133 11.02 4.36 -7.45
CA ASN A 133 11.41 5.75 -7.65
C ASN A 133 12.10 5.96 -9.01
N TRP A 134 13.09 5.13 -9.34
CA TRP A 134 14.02 5.40 -10.44
C TRP A 134 13.80 4.54 -11.70
N PHE A 135 13.24 3.34 -11.60
CA PHE A 135 13.24 2.39 -12.73
C PHE A 135 11.86 1.89 -13.12
N VAL A 136 10.80 2.35 -12.45
CA VAL A 136 9.44 2.03 -12.87
C VAL A 136 9.18 2.63 -14.26
N PRO A 137 8.65 1.85 -15.22
CA PRO A 137 8.31 2.39 -16.53
C PRO A 137 7.21 3.46 -16.44
N MET A 138 7.47 4.61 -17.04
CA MET A 138 6.56 5.76 -17.09
C MET A 138 6.40 6.20 -18.55
N GLY A 139 5.77 5.36 -19.37
CA GLY A 139 5.75 5.50 -20.83
C GLY A 139 7.09 5.04 -21.43
N ASP A 140 7.70 5.88 -22.25
CA ASP A 140 9.01 5.62 -22.86
C ASP A 140 10.20 5.97 -21.93
N GLU A 141 9.92 6.59 -20.79
CA GLU A 141 10.93 6.97 -19.79
C GLU A 141 10.87 6.08 -18.55
N LEU A 142 11.97 6.07 -17.78
CA LEU A 142 12.07 5.36 -16.51
C LEU A 142 11.99 6.34 -15.34
N GLY A 143 11.42 5.86 -14.24
CA GLY A 143 11.38 6.57 -12.97
C GLY A 143 10.29 7.63 -12.91
N GLN A 144 9.88 7.91 -11.68
CA GLN A 144 8.96 8.97 -11.36
C GLN A 144 9.73 10.29 -11.24
N THR A 145 9.08 11.38 -11.63
CA THR A 145 9.58 12.76 -11.54
C THR A 145 8.52 13.66 -10.94
N ALA A 146 8.84 14.93 -10.66
CA ALA A 146 7.85 15.91 -10.19
C ALA A 146 6.63 16.00 -11.14
N ASP A 147 6.87 15.89 -12.44
CA ASP A 147 5.84 16.09 -13.48
C ASP A 147 5.22 14.79 -14.01
N ARG A 148 5.76 13.62 -13.63
CA ARG A 148 5.31 12.32 -14.11
C ARG A 148 5.37 11.28 -13.01
N GLN A 149 4.21 10.93 -12.47
CA GLN A 149 4.10 10.02 -11.33
C GLN A 149 2.99 9.01 -11.57
N ILE A 150 3.11 7.88 -10.88
CA ILE A 150 1.98 6.99 -10.69
C ILE A 150 0.92 7.77 -9.90
N ASP A 151 -0.35 7.61 -10.26
CA ASP A 151 -1.47 8.12 -9.48
C ASP A 151 -2.52 7.02 -9.33
N CYS A 152 -2.52 6.37 -8.18
CA CYS A 152 -3.48 5.31 -7.86
C CYS A 152 -4.92 5.81 -7.62
N LEU A 153 -5.14 7.12 -7.61
CA LEU A 153 -6.45 7.76 -7.49
C LEU A 153 -6.94 8.33 -8.83
N ALA A 154 -6.15 8.25 -9.91
CA ALA A 154 -6.45 8.87 -11.20
C ALA A 154 -7.83 8.45 -11.76
N ASP A 155 -8.12 7.16 -11.81
CA ASP A 155 -9.38 6.62 -12.35
C ASP A 155 -10.61 7.09 -11.52
N VAL A 156 -10.44 7.23 -10.20
CA VAL A 156 -11.46 7.80 -9.30
C VAL A 156 -11.64 9.29 -9.59
N GLY A 157 -10.54 10.01 -9.82
CA GLY A 157 -10.51 11.42 -10.25
C GLY A 157 -11.25 11.64 -11.54
N GLU A 158 -10.99 10.84 -12.56
CA GLU A 158 -11.67 10.91 -13.85
C GLU A 158 -13.18 10.70 -13.69
N ALA A 159 -13.60 9.66 -12.96
CA ALA A 159 -15.01 9.37 -12.72
C ALA A 159 -15.73 10.48 -11.93
N LEU A 160 -15.02 11.15 -11.02
CA LEU A 160 -15.52 12.32 -10.29
C LEU A 160 -15.40 13.63 -11.09
N GLY A 161 -14.81 13.61 -12.29
CA GLY A 161 -14.60 14.79 -13.10
C GLY A 161 -13.56 15.75 -12.53
N ASN A 162 -12.63 15.26 -11.70
CA ASN A 162 -11.55 16.06 -11.16
C ASN A 162 -10.60 16.49 -12.30
N ARG A 163 -10.32 17.79 -12.35
CA ARG A 163 -9.38 18.49 -13.22
C ARG A 163 -8.49 19.42 -12.38
N GLY A 164 -8.36 19.16 -11.08
CA GLY A 164 -7.67 20.00 -10.11
C GLY A 164 -8.59 20.77 -9.16
N GLN A 165 -9.89 20.89 -9.50
CA GLN A 165 -10.85 21.65 -8.69
C GLN A 165 -11.32 20.90 -7.43
N LEU A 166 -11.41 19.57 -7.48
CA LEU A 166 -11.78 18.77 -6.30
C LEU A 166 -10.55 18.51 -5.42
N TRP A 167 -9.45 18.10 -6.04
CA TRP A 167 -8.14 18.03 -5.39
C TRP A 167 -7.02 18.21 -6.40
N GLU A 168 -5.89 18.69 -5.90
CA GLU A 168 -4.60 18.65 -6.59
C GLU A 168 -3.83 17.40 -6.15
N MET A 169 -3.33 16.60 -7.09
CA MET A 169 -2.38 15.54 -6.76
C MET A 169 -0.97 16.13 -6.79
N ARG A 170 -0.27 16.12 -5.66
CA ARG A 170 1.08 16.68 -5.54
C ARG A 170 2.00 15.71 -4.83
N ASN A 171 2.97 15.15 -5.56
CA ASN A 171 3.94 14.18 -5.04
C ASN A 171 3.27 13.00 -4.28
N GLY A 172 2.17 12.48 -4.82
CA GLY A 172 1.40 11.38 -4.24
C GLY A 172 0.41 11.76 -3.13
N TYR A 173 0.29 13.06 -2.80
CA TYR A 173 -0.72 13.59 -1.87
C TYR A 173 -1.93 14.14 -2.62
N ALA A 174 -3.11 13.59 -2.35
CA ALA A 174 -4.37 14.16 -2.81
C ALA A 174 -4.78 15.35 -1.90
N LEU A 175 -4.40 16.56 -2.27
CA LEU A 175 -4.68 17.79 -1.53
C LEU A 175 -6.10 18.28 -1.87
N VAL A 176 -7.08 17.79 -1.11
CA VAL A 176 -8.51 18.07 -1.37
C VAL A 176 -8.87 19.47 -0.91
N SER A 177 -9.46 20.26 -1.83
CA SER A 177 -9.93 21.61 -1.54
C SER A 177 -11.18 21.60 -0.64
N GLN A 178 -11.49 22.71 0.03
CA GLN A 178 -12.70 22.79 0.86
C GLN A 178 -13.98 22.57 0.05
N SER A 179 -14.10 23.23 -1.10
CA SER A 179 -15.23 23.04 -2.02
C SER A 179 -15.25 21.64 -2.60
N GLY A 180 -14.08 21.04 -2.84
CA GLY A 180 -13.93 19.65 -3.27
C GLY A 180 -14.50 18.67 -2.27
N ARG A 181 -14.24 18.84 -0.97
CA ARG A 181 -14.81 17.98 0.10
C ARG A 181 -16.33 17.98 0.10
N GLN A 182 -16.93 19.16 -0.04
CA GLN A 182 -18.39 19.32 -0.09
C GLN A 182 -18.98 18.63 -1.32
N GLN A 183 -18.45 18.93 -2.52
CA GLN A 183 -18.91 18.35 -3.78
C GLN A 183 -18.77 16.82 -3.81
N ILE A 184 -17.63 16.29 -3.34
CA ILE A 184 -17.42 14.84 -3.26
C ILE A 184 -18.43 14.22 -2.29
N THR A 185 -18.65 14.84 -1.12
CA THR A 185 -19.61 14.36 -0.12
C THR A 185 -21.02 14.29 -0.68
N GLU A 186 -21.49 15.38 -1.31
CA GLU A 186 -22.82 15.46 -1.93
C GLU A 186 -22.98 14.43 -3.05
N ARG A 187 -21.96 14.29 -3.90
CA ARG A 187 -21.97 13.32 -5.00
C ARG A 187 -21.97 11.88 -4.50
N LEU A 188 -21.21 11.56 -3.45
CA LEU A 188 -21.26 10.23 -2.84
C LEU A 188 -22.59 9.97 -2.14
N ALA A 189 -23.21 10.99 -1.54
CA ALA A 189 -24.50 10.86 -0.86
C ALA A 189 -25.65 10.61 -1.86
N SER A 190 -25.60 11.19 -3.06
CA SER A 190 -26.62 11.01 -4.09
C SER A 190 -26.49 9.70 -4.86
N MET A 191 -25.31 9.06 -4.86
CA MET A 191 -25.07 7.78 -5.54
C MET A 191 -25.75 6.60 -4.84
N ALA A 192 -26.39 5.74 -5.64
CA ALA A 192 -26.87 4.46 -5.17
C ALA A 192 -25.72 3.60 -4.64
N PRO A 193 -25.96 2.66 -3.70
CA PRO A 193 -24.89 1.83 -3.13
C PRO A 193 -24.03 1.10 -4.17
N ARG A 194 -24.64 0.63 -5.27
CA ARG A 194 -23.91 -0.03 -6.37
C ARG A 194 -23.00 0.93 -7.14
N GLU A 195 -23.40 2.18 -7.32
CA GLU A 195 -22.61 3.20 -8.00
C GLU A 195 -21.42 3.62 -7.14
N ARG A 196 -21.62 3.77 -5.83
CA ARG A 196 -20.53 4.00 -4.87
C ARG A 196 -19.52 2.86 -4.85
N ASP A 197 -19.99 1.61 -4.88
CA ASP A 197 -19.08 0.45 -4.94
C ASP A 197 -18.30 0.41 -6.26
N ARG A 198 -18.95 0.74 -7.39
CA ARG A 198 -18.26 0.88 -8.69
C ARG A 198 -17.18 1.96 -8.64
N LEU A 199 -17.49 3.14 -8.12
CA LEU A 199 -16.51 4.22 -7.96
C LEU A 199 -15.35 3.80 -7.07
N ALA A 200 -15.64 3.18 -5.92
CA ALA A 200 -14.61 2.65 -5.03
C ALA A 200 -13.73 1.59 -5.71
N SER A 201 -14.30 0.78 -6.60
CA SER A 201 -13.57 -0.27 -7.32
C SER A 201 -12.56 0.25 -8.35
N LEU A 202 -12.64 1.53 -8.72
CA LEU A 202 -11.65 2.19 -9.59
C LEU A 202 -10.34 2.50 -8.87
N LEU A 203 -10.33 2.51 -7.53
CA LEU A 203 -9.10 2.75 -6.76
C LEU A 203 -8.06 1.69 -7.11
N ARG A 204 -6.83 2.14 -7.36
CA ARG A 204 -5.68 1.29 -7.65
C ARG A 204 -4.79 1.15 -6.41
N VAL A 205 -3.99 0.10 -6.38
CA VAL A 205 -2.93 -0.11 -5.39
C VAL A 205 -1.66 -0.56 -6.11
N GLY A 206 -0.49 -0.28 -5.55
CA GLY A 206 0.76 -0.83 -6.05
C GLY A 206 0.95 -2.26 -5.54
N LEU A 207 1.07 -3.24 -6.43
CA LEU A 207 1.32 -4.63 -6.07
C LEU A 207 2.70 -5.04 -6.57
N HIS A 208 3.65 -5.14 -5.64
CA HIS A 208 5.06 -5.38 -5.94
C HIS A 208 5.44 -6.81 -5.57
N HIS A 209 5.50 -7.67 -6.57
CA HIS A 209 5.70 -9.10 -6.43
C HIS A 209 7.16 -9.50 -6.32
N ASN A 210 7.41 -10.51 -5.48
CA ASN A 210 8.70 -11.21 -5.41
C ASN A 210 9.88 -10.26 -5.19
N VAL A 211 9.69 -9.28 -4.31
CA VAL A 211 10.74 -8.33 -3.91
C VAL A 211 11.59 -8.94 -2.81
N GLU A 212 12.90 -8.86 -2.95
CA GLU A 212 13.86 -9.39 -1.97
C GLU A 212 13.84 -8.55 -0.70
N VAL A 213 13.81 -9.21 0.45
CA VAL A 213 14.05 -8.58 1.75
C VAL A 213 15.55 -8.36 1.90
N THR A 214 15.96 -7.10 1.84
CA THR A 214 17.38 -6.69 1.82
C THR A 214 17.91 -6.31 3.21
N LEU A 215 17.24 -6.76 4.28
CA LEU A 215 17.63 -6.52 5.66
C LEU A 215 18.53 -7.65 6.16
N GLY A 216 19.76 -7.31 6.56
CA GLY A 216 20.75 -8.32 6.98
C GLY A 216 20.94 -9.39 5.91
N ASP A 217 20.95 -10.65 6.33
CA ASP A 217 21.12 -11.82 5.46
C ASP A 217 19.77 -12.49 5.10
N ALA A 218 18.64 -11.77 5.21
CA ALA A 218 17.30 -12.34 5.06
C ALA A 218 17.07 -13.01 3.70
N GLY A 219 17.37 -12.31 2.60
CA GLY A 219 17.51 -12.83 1.22
C GLY A 219 16.28 -13.49 0.57
N HIS A 220 15.23 -13.79 1.33
CA HIS A 220 13.97 -14.33 0.82
C HIS A 220 13.11 -13.22 0.23
N SER A 221 12.11 -13.61 -0.56
CA SER A 221 11.19 -12.68 -1.20
C SER A 221 9.85 -12.59 -0.49
N VAL A 222 9.23 -11.41 -0.58
CA VAL A 222 7.86 -11.14 -0.14
C VAL A 222 7.08 -10.45 -1.26
N THR A 223 5.78 -10.22 -1.05
CA THR A 223 4.99 -9.30 -1.88
C THR A 223 4.59 -8.10 -1.05
N GLN A 224 4.80 -6.89 -1.56
CA GLN A 224 4.35 -5.67 -0.91
C GLN A 224 3.15 -5.07 -1.64
N VAL A 225 2.13 -4.67 -0.89
CA VAL A 225 0.96 -3.95 -1.41
C VAL A 225 0.96 -2.54 -0.87
N TYR A 226 1.21 -1.59 -1.74
CA TYR A 226 1.26 -0.17 -1.45
C TYR A 226 -0.14 0.41 -1.57
N GLY A 227 -0.78 0.52 -0.41
CA GLY A 227 -2.12 1.08 -0.24
C GLY A 227 -2.05 2.49 0.32
N SER A 228 -2.77 3.41 -0.30
CA SER A 228 -2.88 4.79 0.18
C SER A 228 -4.16 5.03 0.99
N ALA A 229 -4.13 6.09 1.78
CA ALA A 229 -5.28 6.72 2.42
C ALA A 229 -5.28 8.21 2.08
N LEU A 230 -6.38 8.92 2.30
CA LEU A 230 -6.39 10.36 2.08
C LEU A 230 -5.54 11.09 3.14
N PRO A 231 -4.76 12.13 2.77
CA PRO A 231 -3.96 12.91 3.71
C PRO A 231 -4.82 13.95 4.45
N VAL A 232 -5.78 13.48 5.27
CA VAL A 232 -6.76 14.31 6.01
C VAL A 232 -6.09 15.45 6.80
N ALA A 233 -5.00 15.14 7.51
CA ALA A 233 -4.27 16.12 8.31
C ALA A 233 -3.67 17.28 7.48
N TYR A 234 -3.48 17.09 6.17
CA TYR A 234 -2.86 18.07 5.28
C TYR A 234 -3.86 19.00 4.58
N GLY A 235 -5.16 18.66 4.56
CA GLY A 235 -6.16 19.44 3.83
C GLY A 235 -7.07 20.32 4.70
N GLY A 236 -6.87 20.32 6.02
CA GLY A 236 -7.64 21.12 6.98
C GLY A 236 -9.13 20.77 7.07
N GLY A 237 -9.91 21.63 7.74
CA GLY A 237 -11.35 21.43 7.95
C GLY A 237 -11.68 20.39 9.03
N ASN A 238 -12.98 20.15 9.25
CA ASN A 238 -13.43 19.16 10.22
C ASN A 238 -13.26 17.74 9.65
N PRO A 239 -12.69 16.77 10.39
CA PRO A 239 -12.61 15.38 9.96
C PRO A 239 -13.94 14.79 9.42
N SER A 240 -15.10 15.22 9.93
CA SER A 240 -16.40 14.75 9.42
C SER A 240 -16.63 15.06 7.94
N GLU A 241 -16.06 16.15 7.41
CA GLU A 241 -16.15 16.53 5.99
C GLU A 241 -15.37 15.57 5.08
N TRP A 242 -14.37 14.88 5.62
CA TRP A 242 -13.55 13.91 4.90
C TRP A 242 -14.16 12.51 4.91
N ALA A 243 -14.98 12.22 5.91
CA ALA A 243 -15.41 10.86 6.23
C ALA A 243 -15.98 10.09 5.03
N PRO A 244 -16.84 10.66 4.16
CA PRO A 244 -17.37 9.93 3.00
C PRO A 244 -16.27 9.46 2.05
N PHE A 245 -15.34 10.36 1.69
CA PHE A 245 -14.28 10.05 0.73
C PHE A 245 -13.18 9.17 1.35
N ALA A 246 -12.75 9.50 2.57
CA ALA A 246 -11.73 8.75 3.30
C ALA A 246 -12.16 7.31 3.55
N ARG A 247 -13.41 7.09 3.97
CA ARG A 247 -13.94 5.73 4.17
C ARG A 247 -14.02 4.94 2.87
N MET A 248 -14.36 5.58 1.75
CA MET A 248 -14.38 4.92 0.44
C MET A 248 -12.98 4.44 0.06
N VAL A 249 -11.99 5.33 0.12
CA VAL A 249 -10.59 5.02 -0.21
C VAL A 249 -10.03 3.93 0.71
N LEU A 250 -10.23 4.04 2.02
CA LEU A 250 -9.78 3.03 2.98
C LEU A 250 -10.40 1.66 2.70
N LYS A 251 -11.73 1.58 2.51
CA LYS A 251 -12.42 0.32 2.22
C LYS A 251 -11.86 -0.34 0.97
N ALA A 252 -11.68 0.44 -0.09
CA ALA A 252 -11.18 -0.09 -1.35
C ALA A 252 -9.70 -0.54 -1.24
N SER A 253 -8.87 0.23 -0.54
CA SER A 253 -7.44 -0.08 -0.34
C SER A 253 -7.23 -1.38 0.47
N TYR A 254 -7.98 -1.55 1.57
CA TYR A 254 -7.95 -2.81 2.34
C TYR A 254 -8.55 -3.99 1.58
N GLU A 255 -9.66 -3.79 0.84
CA GLU A 255 -10.25 -4.87 0.03
C GLU A 255 -9.30 -5.31 -1.08
N ALA A 256 -8.65 -4.36 -1.78
CA ALA A 256 -7.65 -4.65 -2.80
C ALA A 256 -6.48 -5.46 -2.22
N THR A 257 -5.99 -5.06 -1.04
CA THR A 257 -4.94 -5.79 -0.33
C THR A 257 -5.33 -7.24 -0.06
N LEU A 258 -6.52 -7.51 0.46
CA LEU A 258 -6.94 -8.87 0.78
C LEU A 258 -7.28 -9.71 -0.45
N CYS A 259 -7.82 -9.12 -1.52
CA CYS A 259 -7.98 -9.79 -2.80
C CYS A 259 -6.62 -10.20 -3.39
N ALA A 260 -5.64 -9.29 -3.37
CA ALA A 260 -4.28 -9.58 -3.81
C ALA A 260 -3.62 -10.67 -2.95
N ALA A 261 -3.86 -10.67 -1.63
CA ALA A 261 -3.34 -11.68 -0.72
C ALA A 261 -3.90 -13.08 -1.03
N ALA A 262 -5.20 -13.19 -1.30
CA ALA A 262 -5.82 -14.46 -1.68
C ALA A 262 -5.22 -15.01 -2.98
N LEU A 263 -5.02 -14.15 -3.98
CA LEU A 263 -4.35 -14.53 -5.23
C LEU A 263 -2.88 -14.93 -5.00
N ASN A 264 -2.17 -14.22 -4.14
CA ASN A 264 -0.79 -14.57 -3.78
C ASN A 264 -0.73 -15.93 -3.05
N ALA A 265 -1.67 -16.20 -2.15
CA ALA A 265 -1.76 -17.48 -1.44
C ALA A 265 -2.04 -18.63 -2.40
N ALA A 266 -2.90 -18.44 -3.40
CA ALA A 266 -3.15 -19.43 -4.44
C ALA A 266 -1.88 -19.75 -5.27
N ARG A 267 -1.04 -18.74 -5.54
CA ARG A 267 0.19 -18.90 -6.30
C ARG A 267 1.35 -19.49 -5.50
N THR A 268 1.48 -19.13 -4.22
CA THR A 268 2.70 -19.40 -3.42
C THR A 268 2.47 -20.36 -2.25
N GLY A 269 1.21 -20.67 -1.94
CA GLY A 269 0.81 -21.37 -0.70
C GLY A 269 0.87 -20.50 0.56
N CYS A 270 1.44 -19.29 0.51
CA CYS A 270 1.59 -18.44 1.68
C CYS A 270 0.34 -17.59 1.94
N ARG A 271 -0.32 -17.88 3.07
CA ARG A 271 -1.59 -17.25 3.48
C ARG A 271 -1.41 -16.04 4.41
N ARG A 272 -0.17 -15.70 4.77
CA ARG A 272 0.13 -14.65 5.75
C ARG A 272 0.05 -13.27 5.13
N VAL A 273 -0.68 -12.40 5.81
CA VAL A 273 -0.90 -11.00 5.42
C VAL A 273 -0.65 -10.10 6.60
N PHE A 274 0.22 -9.12 6.45
CA PHE A 274 0.49 -8.10 7.46
C PHE A 274 -0.14 -6.79 7.02
N LEU A 275 -1.10 -6.30 7.80
CA LEU A 275 -1.79 -5.04 7.57
C LEU A 275 -1.18 -3.94 8.42
N THR A 276 -1.07 -2.75 7.83
CA THR A 276 -0.77 -1.51 8.54
C THR A 276 -2.06 -0.74 8.80
N LEU A 277 -2.03 0.26 9.67
CA LEU A 277 -3.17 1.16 9.90
C LEU A 277 -3.10 2.34 8.92
N LEU A 278 -3.56 2.12 7.69
CA LEU A 278 -3.46 3.06 6.58
C LEU A 278 -3.97 4.45 6.98
N GLY A 279 -3.06 5.41 6.93
CA GLY A 279 -3.32 6.80 7.23
C GLY A 279 -3.67 7.14 8.69
N GLY A 280 -3.59 6.18 9.62
CA GLY A 280 -3.89 6.39 11.05
C GLY A 280 -2.81 7.14 11.83
N GLY A 281 -1.66 7.42 11.21
CA GLY A 281 -0.60 8.27 11.75
C GLY A 281 -0.64 9.66 11.16
N VAL A 282 0.42 10.04 10.44
CA VAL A 282 0.64 11.40 9.91
C VAL A 282 -0.49 11.88 8.98
N PHE A 283 -1.16 11.00 8.23
CA PHE A 283 -2.29 11.39 7.38
C PHE A 283 -3.58 11.68 8.16
N GLY A 284 -3.67 11.36 9.46
CA GLY A 284 -4.77 11.79 10.33
C GLY A 284 -6.14 11.17 10.05
N ASN A 285 -6.20 9.95 9.51
CA ASN A 285 -7.46 9.24 9.35
C ASN A 285 -7.97 8.73 10.69
N ASP A 286 -9.27 8.84 10.93
CA ASP A 286 -9.92 8.35 12.13
C ASP A 286 -9.81 6.81 12.22
N MET A 287 -9.36 6.33 13.38
CA MET A 287 -9.20 4.91 13.68
C MET A 287 -10.50 4.10 13.51
N ALA A 288 -11.66 4.71 13.75
CA ALA A 288 -12.95 4.07 13.52
C ALA A 288 -13.19 3.80 12.03
N TRP A 289 -12.72 4.67 11.14
CA TRP A 289 -12.87 4.47 9.69
C TRP A 289 -11.95 3.34 9.21
N ILE A 290 -10.71 3.31 9.71
CA ILE A 290 -9.74 2.25 9.44
C ILE A 290 -10.29 0.89 9.92
N ARG A 291 -10.78 0.83 11.16
CA ARG A 291 -11.41 -0.38 11.71
C ARG A 291 -12.55 -0.88 10.83
N GLN A 292 -13.45 0.01 10.43
CA GLN A 292 -14.59 -0.33 9.57
C GLN A 292 -14.14 -0.81 8.20
N ALA A 293 -13.07 -0.23 7.64
CA ALA A 293 -12.52 -0.63 6.36
C ALA A 293 -11.88 -2.02 6.40
N ILE A 294 -11.14 -2.36 7.46
CA ILE A 294 -10.59 -3.71 7.66
C ILE A 294 -11.74 -4.74 7.77
N VAL A 295 -12.78 -4.46 8.57
CA VAL A 295 -13.95 -5.35 8.68
C VAL A 295 -14.66 -5.52 7.33
N HIS A 296 -14.83 -4.44 6.57
CA HIS A 296 -15.40 -4.49 5.22
C HIS A 296 -14.58 -5.42 4.32
N ALA A 297 -13.26 -5.23 4.27
CA ALA A 297 -12.36 -6.02 3.43
C ALA A 297 -12.40 -7.52 3.79
N LEU A 298 -12.36 -7.85 5.08
CA LEU A 298 -12.44 -9.23 5.57
C LEU A 298 -13.76 -9.91 5.14
N LYS A 299 -14.88 -9.20 5.23
CA LYS A 299 -16.19 -9.69 4.76
C LYS A 299 -16.21 -9.83 3.23
N ALA A 300 -15.67 -8.86 2.51
CA ALA A 300 -15.66 -8.85 1.05
C ALA A 300 -14.84 -10.01 0.49
N VAL A 301 -13.62 -10.23 0.98
CA VAL A 301 -12.79 -11.37 0.52
C VAL A 301 -13.41 -12.71 0.91
N THR A 302 -14.03 -12.82 2.09
CA THR A 302 -14.81 -14.01 2.49
C THR A 302 -15.93 -14.32 1.49
N ALA A 303 -16.69 -13.30 1.08
CA ALA A 303 -17.82 -13.45 0.17
C ALA A 303 -17.38 -13.81 -1.27
N ARG A 304 -16.20 -13.36 -1.69
CA ARG A 304 -15.66 -13.56 -3.05
C ARG A 304 -14.84 -14.84 -3.23
N GLY A 305 -14.60 -15.60 -2.16
CA GLY A 305 -13.64 -16.71 -2.16
C GLY A 305 -12.24 -16.21 -1.83
N GLY A 306 -11.39 -17.06 -1.25
CA GLY A 306 -10.06 -16.65 -0.78
C GLY A 306 -10.02 -16.17 0.67
N GLY A 307 -10.97 -16.61 1.48
CA GLY A 307 -11.04 -16.25 2.89
C GLY A 307 -10.12 -17.06 3.79
N ASP A 308 -9.32 -18.02 3.32
CA ASP A 308 -8.41 -18.77 4.18
C ASP A 308 -7.06 -18.05 4.35
N LEU A 309 -7.10 -16.83 4.88
CA LEU A 309 -5.94 -15.96 5.11
C LEU A 309 -5.62 -15.87 6.61
N ASP A 310 -4.33 -15.82 6.97
CA ASP A 310 -3.85 -15.43 8.30
C ASP A 310 -3.53 -13.94 8.27
N VAL A 311 -4.49 -13.11 8.70
CA VAL A 311 -4.36 -11.66 8.69
C VAL A 311 -3.85 -11.18 10.05
N ALA A 312 -2.67 -10.57 10.06
CA ALA A 312 -2.06 -9.92 11.20
C ALA A 312 -2.09 -8.41 11.02
N VAL A 313 -2.69 -7.67 11.95
CA VAL A 313 -2.59 -6.20 11.99
C VAL A 313 -1.39 -5.83 12.87
N VAL A 314 -0.47 -5.04 12.32
CA VAL A 314 0.81 -4.72 12.96
C VAL A 314 0.68 -3.46 13.83
N SER A 315 0.87 -3.64 15.14
CA SER A 315 0.97 -2.56 16.12
C SER A 315 2.44 -2.37 16.51
N TYR A 316 2.96 -1.15 16.39
CA TYR A 316 4.36 -0.87 16.70
C TYR A 316 4.58 -0.67 18.21
N GLY A 317 5.54 -1.42 18.78
CA GLY A 317 6.03 -1.27 20.15
C GLY A 317 5.08 -1.77 21.25
N THR A 318 3.78 -1.44 21.17
CA THR A 318 2.76 -1.83 22.15
C THR A 318 1.46 -2.26 21.47
N SER A 319 0.61 -2.99 22.20
CA SER A 319 -0.72 -3.37 21.71
C SER A 319 -1.60 -2.14 21.51
N ASN A 320 -2.32 -2.11 20.39
CA ASN A 320 -3.31 -1.12 20.07
C ASN A 320 -4.70 -1.61 20.54
N PRO A 321 -5.38 -0.91 21.47
CA PRO A 321 -6.67 -1.33 22.00
C PRO A 321 -7.75 -1.55 20.93
N MET A 322 -7.75 -0.74 19.87
CA MET A 322 -8.68 -0.87 18.75
C MET A 322 -8.43 -2.16 17.97
N VAL A 323 -7.16 -2.47 17.68
CA VAL A 323 -6.76 -3.67 16.94
C VAL A 323 -7.07 -4.93 17.74
N ARG A 324 -6.74 -4.94 19.04
CA ARG A 324 -7.07 -6.04 19.94
C ARG A 324 -8.58 -6.29 20.00
N ALA A 325 -9.38 -5.24 20.20
CA ALA A 325 -10.83 -5.35 20.22
C ALA A 325 -11.41 -5.84 18.88
N LEU A 326 -10.82 -5.38 17.77
CA LEU A 326 -11.18 -5.85 16.42
C LEU A 326 -10.89 -7.34 16.24
N ALA A 327 -9.70 -7.81 16.62
CA ALA A 327 -9.32 -9.22 16.55
C ALA A 327 -10.24 -10.11 17.40
N THR A 328 -10.51 -9.72 18.65
CA THR A 328 -11.44 -10.45 19.54
C THR A 328 -12.85 -10.52 18.96
N ALA A 329 -13.40 -9.38 18.49
CA ALA A 329 -14.73 -9.35 17.92
C ALA A 329 -14.83 -10.19 16.63
N TRP A 330 -13.78 -10.20 15.81
CA TRP A 330 -13.73 -11.06 14.64
C TRP A 330 -13.62 -12.54 15.04
N GLY A 331 -12.77 -12.92 15.99
CA GLY A 331 -12.65 -14.30 16.48
C GLY A 331 -13.98 -14.88 16.97
N ALA A 332 -14.67 -14.18 17.88
CA ALA A 332 -15.91 -14.63 18.51
C ALA A 332 -17.07 -14.87 17.54
N HIS A 333 -17.09 -14.20 16.37
CA HIS A 333 -18.09 -14.43 15.33
C HIS A 333 -17.87 -15.71 14.52
N GLY A 334 -16.71 -16.37 14.66
CA GLY A 334 -16.38 -17.62 13.97
C GLY A 334 -16.80 -18.89 14.71
N GLU A 335 -16.92 -18.81 16.04
CA GLU A 335 -17.26 -19.96 16.91
C GLU A 335 -18.77 -20.20 17.04
N ARG A 336 -19.60 -19.28 16.53
CA ARG A 336 -21.05 -19.48 16.41
C ARG A 336 -21.36 -20.11 15.05
N LYS A 337 -21.05 -21.40 14.91
CA LYS A 337 -21.56 -22.27 13.86
C LYS A 337 -22.12 -23.53 14.48
#